data_AF-A0A4U6D6P8-F1
#
_entry.id   AF-A0A4U6D6P8-F1
#
_cell.length_a   1.000
_cell.length_b   1.000
_cell.length_c   1.000
_cell.angle_alpha   90.00
_cell.angle_beta   90.00
_cell.angle_gamma   90.00
#
_symmetry.space_group_name_H-M   'P 1'
#
loop_
_entity.id
_entity.type
_entity.pdbx_description
1 polymer ?
#
loop_
_entity_poly.entity_id
_entity_poly.type
_entity_poly.pdbx_seq_one_letter_code
_entity_poly.pdbx_strand_id
1 'polypeptide(L)'
;MEKYIKCRHQNGFFIFDTVEKYPEDIANDILEEFINQDLEAITYKIADDHSFQVTGRIREQYVKLILDEEGNDPVLVKMNTIKSILEYKIKELV
;
A
#
# COMPACT_ATOMS: atom_id res chain seq x y z
N MET A 1 -17.70 -4.39 -0.30
CA MET A 1 -16.58 -3.63 -0.86
C MET A 1 -15.40 -4.58 -0.91
N GLU A 2 -14.91 -4.89 -2.10
CA GLU A 2 -13.74 -5.76 -2.26
C GLU A 2 -12.53 -5.10 -1.57
N LYS A 3 -11.74 -5.90 -0.87
CA LYS A 3 -10.54 -5.42 -0.17
C LYS A 3 -9.35 -5.74 -1.08
N TYR A 4 -8.82 -4.73 -1.76
CA TYR A 4 -7.63 -4.88 -2.60
C TYR A 4 -6.33 -4.81 -1.81
N ILE A 5 -6.35 -4.23 -0.60
CA ILE A 5 -5.17 -4.03 0.24
C ILE A 5 -5.30 -4.69 1.62
N LYS A 6 -4.26 -5.44 2.01
CA LYS A 6 -4.00 -5.87 3.39
C LYS A 6 -2.97 -4.94 4.01
N CYS A 7 -3.27 -4.43 5.20
CA CYS A 7 -2.33 -3.64 5.98
C CYS A 7 -1.84 -4.45 7.18
N ARG A 8 -0.56 -4.39 7.49
CA ARG A 8 0.03 -4.93 8.72
C ARG A 8 1.10 -4.00 9.27
N HIS A 9 1.30 -4.05 10.59
CA HIS A 9 2.40 -3.37 11.26
C HIS A 9 3.49 -4.39 11.60
N GLN A 10 4.73 -4.08 11.23
CA GLN A 10 5.86 -4.97 11.48
C GLN A 10 7.14 -4.14 11.63
N ASN A 11 7.85 -4.32 12.75
CA ASN A 11 9.18 -3.74 13.01
C ASN A 11 9.23 -2.20 12.80
N GLY A 12 8.18 -1.48 13.18
CA GLY A 12 8.11 -0.01 13.02
C GLY A 12 7.77 0.46 11.61
N PHE A 13 7.31 -0.44 10.73
CA PHE A 13 6.77 -0.13 9.42
C PHE A 13 5.27 -0.44 9.36
N PHE A 14 4.54 0.40 8.63
CA PHE A 14 3.26 0.02 8.05
C PHE A 14 3.51 -0.58 6.69
N ILE A 15 3.02 -1.79 6.48
CA ILE A 15 3.16 -2.55 5.25
C ILE A 15 1.77 -2.66 4.61
N PHE A 16 1.71 -2.36 3.32
CA PHE A 16 0.55 -2.46 2.45
C PHE A 16 0.86 -3.53 1.42
N ASP A 17 0.06 -4.59 1.36
CA ASP A 17 0.18 -5.63 0.34
C ASP A 17 -1.10 -5.69 -0.47
N THR A 18 -0.97 -5.88 -1.79
CA THR A 18 -2.12 -6.28 -2.58
C THR A 18 -2.65 -7.64 -2.11
N VAL A 19 -3.97 -7.79 -2.09
CA VAL A 19 -4.62 -9.05 -1.71
C VAL A 19 -4.46 -10.07 -2.81
N GLU A 20 -4.71 -9.63 -4.04
CA GLU A 20 -4.55 -10.41 -5.25
C GLU A 20 -3.17 -10.18 -5.86
N LYS A 21 -2.83 -11.04 -6.82
CA LYS A 21 -1.68 -10.90 -7.68
C LYS A 21 -2.16 -10.43 -9.05
N TYR A 22 -1.31 -9.71 -9.76
CA TYR A 22 -1.66 -9.10 -11.02
C TYR A 22 -0.67 -9.46 -12.12
N PRO A 23 -1.08 -9.43 -13.39
CA PRO A 23 -0.16 -9.40 -14.52
C PRO A 23 0.88 -8.28 -14.36
N GLU A 24 2.05 -8.43 -15.01
CA GLU A 24 3.20 -7.53 -14.82
C GLU A 24 2.89 -6.05 -15.11
N ASP A 25 2.15 -5.77 -16.19
CA ASP A 25 1.72 -4.44 -16.58
C ASP A 25 0.84 -3.80 -15.50
N ILE A 26 -0.21 -4.50 -15.07
CA ILE A 26 -1.09 -4.02 -13.99
C ILE A 26 -0.35 -3.88 -12.67
N ALA A 27 0.57 -4.79 -12.35
CA ALA A 27 1.37 -4.71 -11.13
C ALA A 27 2.33 -3.51 -11.14
N ASN A 28 2.85 -3.12 -12.31
CA ASN A 28 3.68 -1.92 -12.46
C ASN A 28 2.84 -0.65 -12.31
N ASP A 29 1.63 -0.59 -12.87
CA ASP A 29 0.72 0.54 -12.66
C ASP A 29 0.34 0.68 -11.18
N ILE A 30 0.05 -0.43 -10.50
CA ILE A 30 -0.21 -0.44 -9.05
C ILE A 30 1.03 0.00 -8.25
N LEU A 31 2.23 -0.41 -8.68
CA LEU A 31 3.48 0.01 -8.04
C LEU A 31 3.67 1.52 -8.09
N GLU A 32 3.36 2.16 -9.22
CA GLU A 32 3.41 3.61 -9.36
C GLU A 32 2.43 4.30 -8.40
N GLU A 33 1.21 3.77 -8.24
CA GLU A 33 0.24 4.29 -7.28
C GLU A 33 0.75 4.19 -5.83
N PHE A 34 1.50 3.13 -5.48
CA PHE A 34 2.13 3.02 -4.16
C PHE A 34 3.21 4.07 -3.96
N ILE A 35 4.07 4.29 -4.97
CA ILE A 35 5.12 5.31 -4.94
C ILE A 35 4.53 6.72 -4.81
N ASN A 36 3.42 7.00 -5.52
CA ASN A 36 2.69 8.26 -5.44
C ASN A 36 2.08 8.53 -4.05
N GLN A 37 1.97 7.51 -3.19
CA GLN A 37 1.59 7.65 -1.78
C GLN A 37 2.80 7.71 -0.83
N ASP A 38 3.99 8.01 -1.34
CA ASP A 38 5.28 8.07 -0.62
C ASP A 38 5.67 6.74 0.05
N LEU A 39 5.25 5.61 -0.51
CA LEU A 39 5.62 4.28 -0.01
C LEU A 39 6.94 3.80 -0.64
N GLU A 40 7.81 3.20 0.16
CA GLU A 40 8.87 2.33 -0.35
C GLU A 40 8.22 1.06 -0.91
N ALA A 41 8.07 0.98 -2.23
CA ALA A 41 7.29 -0.08 -2.87
C ALA A 41 8.14 -0.97 -3.79
N ILE A 42 7.75 -2.24 -3.87
CA ILE A 42 8.37 -3.26 -4.73
C ILE A 42 7.31 -4.18 -5.33
N THR A 43 7.58 -4.66 -6.53
CA THR A 43 6.91 -5.82 -7.13
C THR A 43 7.79 -7.05 -6.93
N TYR A 44 7.19 -8.19 -6.62
CA TYR A 44 7.90 -9.47 -6.67
C TYR A 44 7.04 -10.52 -7.36
N LYS A 45 7.70 -11.30 -8.21
CA LYS A 45 7.11 -12.42 -8.91
C LYS A 45 6.83 -13.54 -7.92
N ILE A 46 5.58 -13.97 -7.84
CA ILE A 46 5.23 -15.21 -7.16
C ILE A 46 5.39 -16.35 -8.19
N ALA A 47 5.90 -17.51 -7.76
CA ALA A 47 6.30 -18.59 -8.66
C ALA A 47 5.18 -19.07 -9.62
N ASP A 48 5.62 -19.57 -10.78
CA ASP A 48 4.90 -20.34 -11.82
C ASP A 48 3.72 -19.71 -12.58
N ASP A 49 3.14 -18.59 -12.15
CA ASP A 49 1.91 -18.03 -12.78
C ASP A 49 2.11 -16.70 -13.52
N HIS A 50 3.35 -16.23 -13.68
CA HIS A 50 3.66 -14.90 -14.26
C HIS A 50 2.91 -13.74 -13.58
N SER A 51 2.46 -13.94 -12.33
CA SER A 51 1.78 -12.89 -11.57
C SER A 51 2.71 -12.28 -10.52
N PHE A 52 2.45 -11.02 -10.24
CA PHE A 52 3.25 -10.17 -9.39
C PHE A 52 2.40 -9.67 -8.24
N GLN A 53 2.99 -9.66 -7.05
CA GLN A 53 2.40 -9.04 -5.88
C GLN A 53 3.11 -7.71 -5.62
N VAL A 54 2.34 -6.67 -5.30
CA VAL A 54 2.87 -5.35 -4.96
C VAL A 54 2.84 -5.16 -3.46
N THR A 55 3.97 -4.78 -2.89
CA THR A 55 4.11 -4.45 -1.47
C THR A 55 4.73 -3.06 -1.32
N GLY A 56 4.10 -2.21 -0.52
CA GLY A 56 4.60 -0.91 -0.10
C GLY A 56 4.82 -0.87 1.39
N ARG A 57 5.78 -0.06 1.84
CA ARG A 57 5.96 0.21 3.26
C ARG A 57 6.31 1.66 3.52
N ILE A 58 5.97 2.12 4.73
CA ILE A 58 6.39 3.41 5.25
C ILE A 58 6.78 3.27 6.72
N ARG A 59 7.83 3.98 7.16
CA ARG A 59 8.23 3.99 8.57
C ARG A 59 7.19 4.74 9.39
N GLU A 60 6.81 4.19 10.53
CA GLU A 60 5.84 4.79 11.46
C GLU A 60 6.26 6.20 11.90
N GLN A 61 7.57 6.42 12.09
CA GLN A 61 8.12 7.71 12.48
C GLN A 61 7.88 8.79 11.42
N TYR A 62 7.93 8.46 10.13
CA TYR A 62 7.62 9.41 9.06
C TYR A 62 6.14 9.77 9.05
N VAL A 63 5.27 8.80 9.35
CA VAL A 63 3.83 9.08 9.48
C VAL A 63 3.55 10.04 10.64
N LYS A 64 4.23 9.85 11.78
CA LYS A 64 4.13 10.76 12.93
C LYS A 64 4.63 12.18 12.62
N LEU A 65 5.78 12.31 11.95
CA LEU A 65 6.35 13.62 11.58
C LEU A 65 5.48 14.45 10.63
N ILE A 66 4.70 13.79 9.78
CA ILE A 66 3.80 14.47 8.82
C ILE A 66 2.54 15.00 9.53
N LEU A 67 2.21 14.47 10.71
CA LEU A 67 0.89 14.62 11.33
C LEU A 67 1.02 15.05 12.79
N ASP A 68 1.56 16.24 13.02
CA ASP A 68 1.45 16.96 14.29
C ASP A 68 0.03 17.56 14.46
N GLU A 69 -1.02 16.74 14.41
CA GLU A 69 -2.40 17.17 14.69
C GLU A 69 -2.96 16.47 15.94
N GLU A 70 -3.56 17.26 16.85
CA GLU A 70 -4.20 16.76 18.08
C GLU A 70 -5.59 16.16 17.79
N GLY A 71 -5.76 14.86 18.09
CA GLY A 71 -7.05 14.16 18.14
C GLY A 71 -7.16 13.01 17.13
N ASN A 72 -7.51 11.81 17.62
CA ASN A 72 -7.31 10.49 16.99
C ASN A 72 -5.84 10.10 16.82
N ASP A 73 -5.57 8.79 16.71
CA ASP A 73 -4.22 8.32 16.39
C ASP A 73 -3.89 8.74 14.95
N PRO A 74 -3.07 9.79 14.74
CA PRO A 74 -2.82 10.36 13.41
C PRO A 74 -2.23 9.31 12.47
N VAL A 75 -1.51 8.34 13.04
CA VAL A 75 -0.90 7.24 12.33
C VAL A 75 -1.95 6.31 11.73
N LEU A 76 -2.96 5.95 12.52
CA LEU A 76 -4.06 5.11 12.07
C LEU A 76 -4.88 5.80 10.97
N VAL A 77 -5.11 7.11 11.11
CA VAL A 77 -5.84 7.91 10.11
C VAL A 77 -5.12 7.87 8.77
N LYS A 78 -3.82 8.22 8.73
CA LYS A 78 -3.05 8.21 7.48
C LYS A 78 -2.93 6.82 6.89
N MET A 79 -2.75 5.78 7.71
CA MET A 79 -2.75 4.40 7.23
C MET A 79 -4.07 4.07 6.51
N ASN A 80 -5.21 4.44 7.10
CA ASN A 80 -6.52 4.21 6.50
C ASN A 80 -6.76 5.08 5.25
N THR A 81 -6.23 6.32 5.22
CA THR A 81 -6.30 7.19 4.04
C THR A 81 -5.51 6.61 2.88
N ILE A 82 -4.24 6.26 3.09
CA ILE A 82 -3.40 5.61 2.06
C ILE A 82 -4.10 4.35 1.57
N LYS A 83 -4.56 3.50 2.49
CA LYS A 83 -5.28 2.28 2.14
C LYS A 83 -6.50 2.56 1.25
N SER A 84 -7.33 3.54 1.61
CA SER A 84 -8.55 3.87 0.86
C SER A 84 -8.24 4.41 -0.53
N ILE A 85 -7.20 5.23 -0.67
CA ILE A 85 -6.74 5.74 -1.97
C ILE A 85 -6.25 4.59 -2.84
N LEU A 86 -5.39 3.71 -2.30
CA LEU A 86 -4.88 2.55 -3.03
C LEU A 86 -6.01 1.59 -3.42
N GLU A 87 -6.97 1.31 -2.53
CA GLU A 87 -8.13 0.47 -2.84
C GLU A 87 -9.00 1.06 -3.95
N TYR A 88 -9.18 2.39 -3.97
CA TYR A 88 -9.89 3.08 -5.04
C TYR A 88 -9.12 2.98 -6.37
N LYS A 89 -7.81 3.21 -6.35
CA LYS A 89 -6.97 3.21 -7.56
C LYS A 89 -6.83 1.83 -8.19
N ILE A 90 -6.59 0.80 -7.37
CA ILE A 90 -6.52 -0.58 -7.86
C ILE A 90 -7.85 -0.97 -8.52
N LYS A 91 -8.98 -0.57 -7.94
CA LYS A 91 -10.31 -0.84 -8.53
C LYS A 91 -10.49 -0.20 -9.92
N GLU A 92 -9.85 0.94 -10.20
CA GLU A 92 -9.92 1.56 -11.54
C GLU A 92 -9.07 0.82 -12.58
N LEU A 93 -8.05 0.09 -12.13
CA LEU A 93 -7.07 -0.61 -12.98
C LEU A 93 -7.46 -2.06 -13.31
N VAL A 94 -8.37 -2.68 -12.55
CA VAL A 94 -8.66 -4.13 -12.60
C VAL A 94 -10.07 -4.48 -13.05
#